data_AF-A0A6B3H6H6-F1
#
_entry.id   AF-A0A6B3H6H6-F1
#
_cell.length_a   1.000
_cell.length_b   1.000
_cell.length_c   1.000
_cell.angle_alpha   90.00
_cell.angle_beta   90.00
_cell.angle_gamma   90.00
#
_symmetry.space_group_name_H-M   'P 1'
#
loop_
_entity.id
_entity.type
_entity.pdbx_description
1 polymer ?
#
loop_
_entity_poly.entity_id
_entity_poly.type
_entity_poly.pdbx_seq_one_letter_code
_entity_poly.pdbx_strand_id
1 'polypeptide(L)'
;DGLEIHPNLWAGIGLVRGGAGTALVGSHAEVADRIREYHALGIDEFVLSGYPHLEEAYWFGEGVLPRLAEAGLWTHPAGPVRPGGSTEIPFAGRAR
;
A
#
# COMPACT_ATOMS: atom_id res chain seq x y z
N ASP A 1 15.73 2.48 -21.09
CA ASP A 1 14.64 1.49 -21.19
C ASP A 1 15.05 0.07 -20.78
N GLY A 2 15.71 -0.10 -19.61
CA GLY A 2 16.19 -1.43 -19.17
C GLY A 2 16.24 -1.61 -17.66
N LEU A 3 15.49 -0.78 -16.92
CA LEU A 3 15.44 -0.83 -15.46
C LEU A 3 14.19 -1.55 -14.93
N GLU A 4 13.22 -1.83 -15.80
CA GLU A 4 12.14 -2.76 -15.45
C GLU A 4 12.69 -4.19 -15.60
N ILE A 5 12.74 -4.92 -14.48
CA ILE A 5 13.32 -6.26 -14.42
C ILE A 5 12.25 -7.36 -14.43
N HIS A 6 11.00 -6.98 -14.18
CA HIS A 6 9.78 -7.78 -14.28
C HIS A 6 8.60 -6.80 -14.43
N PRO A 7 7.45 -7.18 -15.05
CA PRO A 7 6.24 -6.36 -15.04
C PRO A 7 5.98 -5.68 -13.70
N ASN A 8 5.92 -4.35 -13.72
CA ASN A 8 5.70 -3.48 -12.56
C ASN A 8 6.78 -3.53 -11.48
N LEU A 9 7.96 -4.11 -11.74
CA LEU A 9 9.11 -4.14 -10.83
C LEU A 9 10.27 -3.37 -11.45
N TRP A 10 10.53 -2.18 -10.93
CA TRP A 10 11.46 -1.22 -11.50
C TRP A 10 12.66 -0.97 -10.58
N ALA A 11 13.87 -1.19 -11.09
CA ALA A 11 15.14 -1.06 -10.37
C ALA A 11 15.72 0.36 -10.37
N GLY A 12 15.08 1.33 -11.04
CA GLY A 12 15.66 2.67 -11.17
C GLY A 12 15.74 3.46 -9.87
N ILE A 13 14.95 3.11 -8.86
CA ILE A 13 15.04 3.73 -7.53
C ILE A 13 16.42 3.51 -6.88
N GLY A 14 17.08 2.37 -7.19
CA GLY A 14 18.41 2.04 -6.70
C GLY A 14 19.54 2.92 -7.26
N LEU A 15 19.27 3.72 -8.31
CA LEU A 15 20.27 4.63 -8.90
C LEU A 15 20.42 5.94 -8.13
N VAL A 16 19.44 6.30 -7.29
CA VAL A 16 19.31 7.65 -6.74
C VAL A 16 19.27 7.71 -5.21
N ARG A 17 19.15 6.56 -4.52
CA ARG A 17 19.19 6.50 -3.04
C ARG A 17 19.67 5.13 -2.55
N GLY A 18 20.28 5.11 -1.36
CA GLY A 18 20.37 3.90 -0.54
C GLY A 18 19.02 3.51 0.08
N GLY A 19 18.64 2.24 -0.01
CA GLY A 19 17.34 1.73 0.44
C GLY A 19 16.95 0.48 -0.33
N ALA A 20 15.65 0.31 -0.62
CA ALA A 20 15.17 -0.76 -1.49
C ALA A 20 15.75 -0.58 -2.91
N GLY A 21 16.33 -1.64 -3.47
CA GLY A 21 16.92 -1.62 -4.82
C GLY A 21 15.90 -1.65 -5.96
N THR A 22 14.62 -1.89 -5.64
CA THR A 22 13.52 -1.99 -6.60
C THR A 22 12.24 -1.38 -6.04
N ALA A 23 11.33 -0.98 -6.92
CA ALA A 23 10.03 -0.43 -6.60
C ALA A 23 8.92 -1.13 -7.39
N LEU A 24 7.77 -1.34 -6.75
CA LEU A 24 6.54 -1.73 -7.44
C LEU A 24 5.91 -0.48 -8.06
N VAL A 25 5.73 -0.47 -9.39
CA VAL A 25 5.25 0.70 -10.14
C VAL A 25 4.10 0.32 -11.06
N GLY A 26 2.94 0.92 -10.83
CA GLY A 26 1.72 0.68 -11.60
C GLY A 26 0.50 1.25 -10.89
N SER A 27 -0.69 0.86 -11.35
CA SER A 27 -1.95 1.10 -10.65
C SER A 27 -2.01 0.35 -9.31
N HIS A 28 -2.90 0.78 -8.42
CA HIS A 28 -3.14 0.08 -7.15
C HIS A 28 -3.53 -1.39 -7.33
N ALA A 29 -4.23 -1.72 -8.42
CA ALA A 29 -4.59 -3.10 -8.75
C ALA A 29 -3.35 -3.92 -9.14
N GLU A 30 -2.52 -3.39 -10.05
CA GLU A 30 -1.28 -4.07 -10.47
C GLU A 30 -0.33 -4.26 -9.29
N VAL A 31 -0.15 -3.24 -8.44
CA VAL A 31 0.68 -3.35 -7.23
C VAL A 31 0.13 -4.41 -6.27
N ALA A 32 -1.19 -4.46 -6.05
CA ALA A 32 -1.81 -5.50 -5.25
C ALA A 32 -1.53 -6.90 -5.86
N ASP A 33 -1.66 -7.05 -7.17
CA ASP A 33 -1.38 -8.31 -7.88
C ASP A 33 0.06 -8.79 -7.66
N ARG A 34 1.04 -7.88 -7.70
CA ARG A 34 2.45 -8.22 -7.42
C ARG A 34 2.65 -8.69 -5.98
N ILE A 35 1.99 -8.05 -5.01
CA ILE A 35 2.03 -8.48 -3.61
C ILE A 35 1.43 -9.89 -3.46
N ARG A 36 0.30 -10.20 -4.12
CA ARG A 36 -0.29 -11.55 -4.06
C ARG A 36 0.64 -12.61 -4.66
N GLU A 37 1.36 -12.27 -5.73
CA GLU A 37 2.34 -13.19 -6.31
C GLU A 37 3.49 -13.47 -5.36
N TYR A 38 4.07 -12.44 -4.72
CA TYR A 38 5.08 -12.64 -3.69
C TYR A 38 4.56 -13.48 -2.52
N HIS A 39 3.33 -13.23 -2.07
CA HIS A 39 2.68 -14.03 -1.03
C HIS A 39 2.47 -15.50 -1.48
N ALA A 40 2.09 -15.75 -2.73
CA ALA A 40 1.96 -17.11 -3.27
C ALA A 40 3.31 -17.88 -3.29
N LEU A 41 4.43 -17.14 -3.26
CA LEU A 41 5.78 -17.70 -3.12
C LEU A 41 6.22 -17.86 -1.65
N GLY A 42 5.36 -17.55 -0.68
CA GLY A 42 5.61 -17.70 0.76
C GLY A 42 6.23 -16.47 1.43
N ILE A 43 6.10 -15.27 0.85
CA ILE A 43 6.52 -14.02 1.50
C ILE A 43 5.33 -13.41 2.23
N ASP A 44 5.41 -13.40 3.57
CA ASP A 44 4.31 -12.94 4.43
C ASP A 44 4.46 -11.48 4.88
N GLU A 45 5.67 -10.94 4.83
CA GLU A 45 6.01 -9.63 5.41
C GLU A 45 6.66 -8.71 4.37
N PHE A 46 6.12 -7.49 4.24
CA PHE A 46 6.55 -6.50 3.27
C PHE A 46 6.96 -5.21 3.98
N VAL A 47 8.26 -4.89 3.94
CA VAL A 47 8.78 -3.59 4.39
C VAL A 47 8.82 -2.64 3.21
N LEU A 48 7.89 -1.69 3.19
CA LEU A 48 7.70 -0.76 2.07
C LEU A 48 8.17 0.65 2.44
N SER A 49 8.58 1.40 1.42
CA SER A 49 8.89 2.83 1.52
C SER A 49 8.49 3.53 0.22
N GLY A 50 7.95 4.74 0.32
CA GLY A 50 7.63 5.60 -0.81
C GLY A 50 8.07 7.04 -0.57
N TYR A 51 7.95 7.90 -1.59
CA TYR A 51 8.32 9.31 -1.52
C TYR A 51 7.23 10.22 -2.08
N PRO A 52 6.86 11.28 -1.35
CA PRO A 52 7.20 11.51 0.06
C PRO A 52 6.60 10.44 0.99
N HIS A 53 7.29 10.10 2.10
CA HIS A 53 6.95 8.90 2.88
C HIS A 53 5.55 8.93 3.49
N LEU A 54 5.07 10.10 3.94
CA LEU A 54 3.76 10.21 4.60
C LEU A 54 2.65 10.06 3.56
N GLU A 55 2.71 10.84 2.49
CA GLU A 55 1.75 10.85 1.40
C GLU A 55 1.65 9.48 0.73
N GLU A 56 2.78 8.81 0.49
CA GLU A 56 2.79 7.46 -0.07
C GLU A 56 2.23 6.40 0.89
N ALA A 57 2.40 6.57 2.20
CA ALA A 57 1.78 5.67 3.17
C ALA A 57 0.23 5.77 3.11
N TYR A 58 -0.31 6.98 2.96
CA TYR A 58 -1.74 7.17 2.73
C TYR A 58 -2.17 6.65 1.37
N TRP A 59 -1.45 6.99 0.30
CA TRP A 59 -1.77 6.57 -1.06
C TRP A 59 -1.81 5.04 -1.19
N PHE A 60 -0.78 4.35 -0.69
CA PHE A 60 -0.76 2.89 -0.63
C PHE A 60 -1.85 2.34 0.29
N GLY A 61 -2.04 2.95 1.46
CA GLY A 61 -3.02 2.51 2.45
C GLY A 61 -4.46 2.58 1.96
N GLU A 62 -4.81 3.64 1.24
CA GLU A 62 -6.15 3.87 0.70
C GLU A 62 -6.37 3.15 -0.63
N GLY A 63 -5.31 2.97 -1.43
CA GLY A 63 -5.38 2.36 -2.74
C GLY A 63 -5.19 0.84 -2.75
N VAL A 64 -4.20 0.31 -2.04
CA VAL A 64 -3.76 -1.09 -2.16
C VAL A 64 -4.33 -1.98 -1.05
N LEU A 65 -4.29 -1.54 0.21
CA LEU A 65 -4.72 -2.37 1.34
C LEU A 65 -6.17 -2.87 1.24
N PRO A 66 -7.17 -2.09 0.75
CA PRO A 66 -8.52 -2.61 0.57
C PRO A 66 -8.58 -3.80 -0.40
N ARG A 67 -7.77 -3.78 -1.47
CA ARG A 67 -7.70 -4.86 -2.47
C ARG A 67 -7.06 -6.12 -1.89
N LEU A 68 -6.11 -5.98 -0.97
CA LEU A 68 -5.54 -7.09 -0.24
C LEU A 68 -6.52 -7.64 0.81
N ALA A 69 -7.32 -6.77 1.43
CA ALA A 69 -8.39 -7.16 2.35
C ALA A 69 -9.47 -7.99 1.64
N GLU A 70 -9.92 -7.55 0.47
CA GLU A 70 -10.87 -8.27 -0.38
C GLU A 70 -10.35 -9.66 -0.78
N ALA A 71 -9.03 -9.78 -0.99
CA ALA A 71 -8.37 -11.05 -1.28
C ALA A 71 -8.10 -11.91 -0.03
N GLY A 72 -8.45 -11.44 1.18
CA GLY A 72 -8.19 -12.13 2.45
C GLY A 72 -6.72 -12.14 2.88
N LEU A 73 -5.87 -11.31 2.27
CA LEU A 73 -4.43 -11.25 2.51
C LEU A 73 -4.01 -10.16 3.50
N TRP A 74 -4.93 -9.30 3.90
CA TRP A 74 -4.66 -8.28 4.90
C TRP A 74 -5.89 -8.02 5.77
N THR A 75 -5.66 -7.74 7.06
CA THR A 75 -6.69 -7.32 8.00
C THR A 75 -6.19 -6.08 8.71
N HIS A 76 -7.02 -5.04 8.77
CA HIS A 76 -6.67 -3.82 9.48
C HIS A 76 -6.47 -4.11 10.99
N PRO A 77 -5.39 -3.61 11.63
CA PRO A 77 -5.09 -3.91 13.03
C PRO A 77 -6.18 -3.51 14.03
N ALA A 78 -6.93 -2.44 13.74
CA ALA A 78 -8.06 -2.00 14.57
C ALA A 78 -9.38 -2.74 14.24
N GLY A 79 -9.33 -3.80 13.43
CA GLY A 79 -10.50 -4.51 12.92
C GLY A 79 -11.13 -3.85 11.69
N PRO A 80 -12.27 -4.37 11.21
CA PRO A 80 -12.91 -3.90 9.98
C PRO A 80 -13.28 -2.41 10.05
N VAL A 81 -12.79 -1.62 9.10
CA VAL A 81 -13.16 -0.21 8.97
C VAL A 81 -14.62 -0.17 8.50
N ARG A 82 -15.54 0.21 9.38
CA ARG A 82 -16.96 0.37 9.03
C ARG A 82 -17.13 1.68 8.25
N PRO A 83 -17.54 1.66 6.97
CA PRO A 83 -17.90 2.88 6.28
C PRO A 83 -19.10 3.52 7.00
N GLY A 84 -18.95 4.76 7.46
CA GLY A 84 -20.00 5.51 8.16
C GLY A 84 -19.91 5.56 9.69
N GLY A 85 -18.80 5.14 10.29
CA GLY A 85 -18.53 5.50 11.69
C GLY A 85 -18.39 7.01 11.80
N SER A 86 -19.43 7.71 12.25
CA SER A 86 -19.35 9.13 12.55
C SER A 86 -18.17 9.34 13.47
N THR A 87 -17.15 10.07 13.01
CA THR A 87 -16.16 10.65 13.91
C THR A 87 -16.93 11.65 14.76
N GLU A 88 -17.51 11.18 15.88
CA GLU A 88 -18.02 12.09 16.89
C GLU A 88 -16.79 12.79 17.47
N ILE A 89 -16.52 13.99 16.95
CA ILE A 89 -15.50 14.86 17.50
C ILE A 89 -16.08 15.39 18.82
N PRO A 90 -15.56 15.00 20.00
CA PRO A 90 -16.18 15.31 21.30
C PRO A 90 -16.35 16.81 21.58
N PHE A 91 -15.63 17.64 20.81
CA PHE A 91 -15.53 19.08 20.98
C PHE A 91 -16.21 19.87 19.86
N ALA A 92 -16.70 19.20 18.79
CA ALA A 92 -17.49 19.85 17.78
C ALA A 92 -18.94 19.87 18.27
N GLY A 93 -19.38 21.01 18.82
CA GLY A 93 -20.76 21.18 19.28
C GLY A 93 -21.75 20.78 18.19
N ARG A 94 -22.80 20.04 18.56
CA ARG A 94 -23.90 19.72 17.62
C ARG A 94 -24.44 21.02 17.03
N ALA A 95 -24.33 21.17 15.71
CA ALA A 95 -25.05 22.20 14.99
C ALA A 95 -26.55 22.01 15.27
N ARG A 96 -27.18 23.06 15.79
CA ARG A 96 -28.63 23.12 16.03
C ARG A 96 -29.38 23.32 14.72
#